data_AF-A0A3P1CEQ2-F1
#
_entry.id   AF-A0A3P1CEQ2-F1
#
_cell.length_a   1.000
_cell.length_b   1.000
_cell.length_c   1.000
_cell.angle_alpha   90.00
_cell.angle_beta   90.00
_cell.angle_gamma   90.00
#
_symmetry.space_group_name_H-M   'P 1'
#
loop_
_entity.id
_entity.type
_entity.pdbx_description
1 polymer ?
#
loop_
_entity_poly.entity_id
_entity_poly.type
_entity_poly.pdbx_seq_one_letter_code
_entity_poly.pdbx_strand_id
1 'polypeptide(L)'
;MAIYRNPVGSQLTTEPNRPDQMEKSNAVSAHFPEILSELATEVKHGLAKTPKRLSSRFFYDDEGSRLFEEIMHLPEYYLTRSEYEILETHKDELLRVFSAGDRPFELIELGAGDGLKTKVLLGHFWSEKANFTYAPVDISRAAVDKLADDIRKKWPQMEIQPQHDDYFNAIERLSNRSPTRQDRPRLVVLFLGSNIGNFSPAEAADFFGKISQSLQPGDLVLTGFDLQKHPAVIHAAYNDRQGLTKAFNLNLLRRINRELEANFDLSAFDHYETYNPETGEARSYIVSQKEQTVLIGNLNQRVHFDYGEIIHTEISRKFTRAGIEQLAQQAGFKLSHWLTDCKHYFADVIFRK
;
A
#
# COMPACT_ATOMS: atom_id res chain seq x y z
N MET A 1 -1.84 3.82 5.40
CA MET A 1 -1.03 3.39 4.25
C MET A 1 -1.67 2.10 3.73
N ALA A 2 -2.31 2.14 2.56
CA ALA A 2 -3.10 1.00 2.08
C ALA A 2 -2.28 0.11 1.13
N ILE A 3 -2.20 -1.18 1.45
CA ILE A 3 -1.53 -2.19 0.63
C ILE A 3 -2.56 -2.82 -0.31
N TYR A 4 -2.28 -2.71 -1.61
CA TYR A 4 -3.04 -3.32 -2.69
C TYR A 4 -3.23 -4.84 -2.47
N ARG A 5 -4.47 -5.31 -2.61
CA ARG A 5 -4.84 -6.73 -2.53
C ARG A 5 -4.75 -7.36 -3.92
N ASN A 6 -4.05 -8.48 -4.06
CA ASN A 6 -4.21 -9.36 -5.22
C ASN A 6 -5.27 -10.42 -4.85
N PRO A 7 -6.45 -10.49 -5.50
CA PRO A 7 -7.45 -11.50 -5.16
C PRO A 7 -7.00 -12.87 -5.66
N VAL A 8 -6.90 -13.84 -4.76
CA VAL A 8 -6.77 -15.26 -5.11
C VAL A 8 -8.14 -15.73 -5.61
N GLY A 9 -8.23 -16.09 -6.90
CA GLY A 9 -9.47 -16.53 -7.52
C GLY A 9 -9.95 -17.87 -6.99
N SER A 10 -11.17 -17.93 -6.47
CA SER A 10 -11.92 -19.17 -6.25
C SER A 10 -13.07 -19.24 -7.25
N GLN A 11 -12.93 -20.05 -8.31
CA GLN A 11 -14.04 -20.43 -9.17
C GLN A 11 -14.85 -21.53 -8.46
N LEU A 12 -16.09 -21.23 -8.09
CA LEU A 12 -17.07 -22.22 -7.66
C LEU A 12 -17.92 -22.59 -8.88
N THR A 13 -17.74 -23.81 -9.39
CA THR A 13 -18.57 -24.44 -10.40
C THR A 13 -19.90 -24.87 -9.79
N THR A 14 -21.02 -24.40 -10.33
CA THR A 14 -22.38 -24.85 -9.98
C THR A 14 -22.78 -26.04 -10.84
N GLU A 15 -23.22 -27.15 -10.22
CA GLU A 15 -24.02 -28.19 -10.88
C GLU A 15 -25.32 -28.47 -10.11
N PRO A 16 -26.36 -29.01 -10.78
CA PRO A 16 -27.76 -28.77 -10.41
C PRO A 16 -28.42 -29.89 -9.59
N ASN A 17 -29.41 -29.47 -8.80
CA ASN A 17 -30.30 -30.27 -7.94
C ASN A 17 -31.11 -31.36 -8.67
N ARG A 18 -31.30 -32.51 -7.99
CA ARG A 18 -32.51 -33.36 -8.04
C ARG A 18 -32.79 -34.01 -6.65
N PRO A 19 -34.05 -34.37 -6.33
CA PRO A 19 -34.54 -34.40 -4.96
C PRO A 19 -34.81 -35.79 -4.35
N ASP A 20 -34.94 -35.76 -3.02
CA ASP A 20 -35.59 -36.67 -2.05
C ASP A 20 -35.09 -38.11 -1.86
N GLN A 21 -34.62 -38.39 -0.63
CA GLN A 21 -35.23 -39.38 0.27
C GLN A 21 -34.79 -39.15 1.74
N MET A 22 -35.76 -39.22 2.65
CA MET A 22 -35.58 -39.13 4.10
C MET A 22 -34.99 -40.42 4.68
N GLU A 23 -33.95 -40.31 5.50
CA GLU A 23 -33.68 -41.26 6.58
C GLU A 23 -33.03 -40.55 7.78
N LYS A 24 -33.58 -40.80 8.98
CA LYS A 24 -33.12 -40.26 10.27
C LYS A 24 -31.94 -41.09 10.77
N SER A 25 -30.76 -40.51 11.01
CA SER A 25 -29.91 -40.90 12.15
C SER A 25 -28.75 -39.94 12.40
N ASN A 26 -28.50 -39.73 13.71
CA ASN A 26 -27.31 -39.16 14.36
C ASN A 26 -26.86 -37.74 13.97
N ALA A 27 -27.09 -36.81 14.90
CA ALA A 27 -26.49 -35.48 14.90
C ALA A 27 -24.96 -35.58 15.03
N VAL A 28 -24.28 -35.71 13.89
CA VAL A 28 -22.89 -35.31 13.74
C VAL A 28 -22.90 -33.80 13.80
N SER A 29 -22.25 -33.23 14.82
CA SER A 29 -21.90 -31.81 14.86
C SER A 29 -21.24 -31.46 13.52
N ALA A 30 -21.98 -30.81 12.63
CA ALA A 30 -21.44 -30.23 11.42
C ALA A 30 -20.42 -29.18 11.87
N HIS A 31 -19.14 -29.55 11.88
CA HIS A 31 -18.05 -28.61 11.95
C HIS A 31 -18.08 -27.85 10.63
N PHE A 32 -18.85 -26.76 10.61
CA PHE A 32 -18.66 -25.74 9.60
C PHE A 32 -17.21 -25.29 9.73
N PRO A 33 -16.40 -25.31 8.66
CA PRO A 33 -15.05 -24.77 8.74
C PRO A 33 -15.18 -23.32 9.20
N GLU A 34 -14.61 -23.01 10.37
CA GLU A 34 -14.47 -21.62 10.80
C GLU A 34 -13.77 -20.86 9.67
N ILE A 35 -14.44 -19.85 9.14
CA ILE A 35 -13.85 -18.96 8.16
C ILE A 35 -12.76 -18.21 8.90
N LEU A 36 -11.51 -18.64 8.68
CA LEU A 36 -10.34 -17.99 9.24
C LEU A 36 -10.32 -16.53 8.81
N SER A 37 -9.96 -15.64 9.73
CA SER A 37 -9.64 -14.26 9.37
C SER A 37 -8.51 -14.22 8.34
N GLU A 38 -8.39 -13.12 7.60
CA GLU A 38 -7.27 -12.95 6.66
C GLU A 38 -5.91 -13.08 7.37
N LEU A 39 -5.80 -12.57 8.61
CA LEU A 39 -4.60 -12.69 9.43
C LEU A 39 -4.34 -14.16 9.81
N ALA A 40 -5.37 -14.88 10.27
CA ALA A 40 -5.26 -16.30 10.60
C ALA A 40 -4.79 -17.14 9.39
N THR A 41 -5.31 -16.83 8.20
CA THR A 41 -4.93 -17.47 6.94
C THR A 41 -3.48 -17.15 6.56
N GLU A 42 -3.05 -15.90 6.70
CA GLU A 42 -1.67 -15.49 6.46
C GLU A 42 -0.70 -16.20 7.41
N VAL A 43 -1.00 -16.18 8.70
CA VAL A 43 -0.14 -16.76 9.74
C VAL A 43 -0.01 -18.28 9.54
N LYS A 44 -1.12 -18.96 9.27
CA LYS A 44 -1.14 -20.41 9.03
C LYS A 44 -0.19 -20.83 7.92
N HIS A 45 -0.33 -20.19 6.75
CA HIS A 45 0.45 -20.53 5.57
C HIS A 45 1.87 -19.95 5.62
N GLY A 46 2.00 -18.72 6.11
CA GLY A 46 3.26 -17.97 6.12
C GLY A 46 4.31 -18.58 7.05
N LEU A 47 3.90 -19.01 8.25
CA LEU A 47 4.79 -19.65 9.21
C LEU A 47 5.06 -21.14 8.92
N ALA A 48 4.35 -21.73 7.96
CA ALA A 48 4.60 -23.09 7.47
C ALA A 48 5.59 -23.13 6.29
N LYS A 49 5.98 -21.98 5.73
CA LYS A 49 6.96 -21.89 4.63
C LYS A 49 8.40 -21.97 5.14
N THR A 50 9.29 -22.38 4.23
CA THR A 50 10.76 -22.30 4.41
C THR A 50 11.35 -21.49 3.26
N PRO A 51 11.87 -20.27 3.49
CA PRO A 51 11.86 -19.53 4.76
C PRO A 51 10.46 -19.05 5.15
N LYS A 52 10.22 -18.85 6.45
CA LYS A 52 8.97 -18.33 7.00
C LYS A 52 8.73 -16.90 6.52
N ARG A 53 7.47 -16.53 6.23
CA ARG A 53 7.11 -15.19 5.77
C ARG A 53 5.77 -14.72 6.34
N LEU A 54 5.63 -13.43 6.57
CA LEU A 54 4.36 -12.80 6.91
C LEU A 54 4.24 -11.49 6.13
N SER A 55 3.07 -11.20 5.55
CA SER A 55 2.87 -9.97 4.80
C SER A 55 2.87 -8.72 5.70
N SER A 56 3.61 -7.68 5.29
CA SER A 56 3.64 -6.35 5.93
C SER A 56 2.27 -5.65 5.97
N ARG A 57 1.27 -6.11 5.21
CA ARG A 57 -0.10 -5.59 5.29
C ARG A 57 -0.71 -5.70 6.67
N PHE A 58 -0.23 -6.65 7.47
CA PHE A 58 -0.72 -6.86 8.83
C PHE A 58 0.00 -6.02 9.88
N PHE A 59 0.98 -5.19 9.52
CA PHE A 59 1.58 -4.23 10.44
C PHE A 59 0.58 -3.19 10.93
N TYR A 60 -0.38 -2.79 10.10
CA TYR A 60 -1.24 -1.64 10.32
C TYR A 60 -2.51 -2.00 11.12
N ASP A 61 -2.34 -2.47 12.36
CA ASP A 61 -3.38 -2.24 13.38
C ASP A 61 -3.25 -0.82 13.96
N ASP A 62 -4.07 -0.45 14.95
CA ASP A 62 -4.04 0.90 15.54
C ASP A 62 -2.64 1.26 16.07
N GLU A 63 -1.99 0.32 16.77
CA GLU A 63 -0.66 0.51 17.34
C GLU A 63 0.43 0.57 16.25
N GLY A 64 0.37 -0.30 15.25
CA GLY A 64 1.32 -0.25 14.14
C GLY A 64 1.16 1.02 13.30
N SER A 65 -0.06 1.51 13.10
CA SER A 65 -0.30 2.79 12.44
C SER A 65 0.31 3.95 13.22
N ARG A 66 0.12 3.98 14.56
CA ARG A 66 0.74 4.96 15.44
C ARG A 66 2.28 4.92 15.39
N LEU A 67 2.88 3.72 15.43
CA LEU A 67 4.33 3.54 15.31
C LEU A 67 4.85 4.03 13.95
N PHE A 68 4.12 3.74 12.87
CA PHE A 68 4.49 4.21 11.54
C PHE A 68 4.41 5.74 11.42
N GLU A 69 3.40 6.38 12.02
CA GLU A 69 3.33 7.84 12.12
C GLU A 69 4.57 8.43 12.80
N GLU A 70 5.03 7.85 13.90
CA GLU A 70 6.27 8.27 14.57
C GLU A 70 7.52 8.05 13.70
N ILE A 71 7.59 6.91 12.99
CA ILE A 71 8.67 6.61 12.04
C ILE A 71 8.78 7.69 10.97
N MET A 72 7.65 8.18 10.44
CA MET A 72 7.65 9.24 9.42
C MET A 72 8.29 10.55 9.89
N HIS A 73 8.37 10.78 11.21
CA HIS A 73 9.00 11.96 11.81
C HIS A 73 10.49 11.77 12.14
N LEU A 74 11.02 10.54 12.04
CA LEU A 74 12.43 10.26 12.34
C LEU A 74 13.39 10.93 11.34
N PRO A 75 14.53 11.48 11.81
CA PRO A 75 15.50 12.10 10.92
C PRO A 75 16.07 11.10 9.90
N GLU A 76 16.18 9.81 10.24
CA GLU A 76 16.63 8.76 9.33
C GLU A 76 15.60 8.43 8.23
N TYR A 77 14.30 8.50 8.52
CA TYR A 77 13.24 8.16 7.56
C TYR A 77 12.92 9.36 6.65
N TYR A 78 13.66 9.49 5.55
CA TYR A 78 13.57 10.65 4.66
C TYR A 78 12.34 10.67 3.74
N LEU A 79 11.74 9.51 3.43
CA LEU A 79 10.81 9.33 2.32
C LEU A 79 9.65 10.33 2.36
N THR A 80 8.95 10.41 3.50
CA THR A 80 7.80 11.29 3.68
C THR A 80 8.14 12.76 3.46
N ARG A 81 9.32 13.20 3.94
CA ARG A 81 9.78 14.58 3.80
C ARG A 81 10.21 14.89 2.39
N SER A 82 10.94 13.98 1.74
CA SER A 82 11.38 14.15 0.35
C SER A 82 10.17 14.26 -0.59
N GLU A 83 9.17 13.38 -0.46
CA GLU A 83 7.97 13.47 -1.31
C GLU A 83 7.13 14.72 -1.01
N TYR A 84 6.98 15.08 0.27
CA TYR A 84 6.32 16.34 0.64
C TYR A 84 7.01 17.56 0.00
N GLU A 85 8.35 17.62 0.05
CA GLU A 85 9.14 18.68 -0.58
C GLU A 85 8.89 18.77 -2.09
N ILE A 86 8.82 17.63 -2.79
CA ILE A 86 8.54 17.59 -4.22
C ILE A 86 7.17 18.19 -4.52
N LEU A 87 6.13 17.74 -3.83
CA LEU A 87 4.77 18.24 -4.04
C LEU A 87 4.65 19.73 -3.72
N GLU A 88 5.29 20.20 -2.66
CA GLU A 88 5.32 21.62 -2.29
C GLU A 88 6.06 22.47 -3.34
N THR A 89 7.20 22.00 -3.82
CA THR A 89 8.07 22.72 -4.77
C THR A 89 7.47 22.77 -6.17
N HIS A 90 6.81 21.69 -6.61
CA HIS A 90 6.33 21.52 -7.98
C HIS A 90 4.81 21.68 -8.15
N LYS A 91 4.06 22.10 -7.12
CA LYS A 91 2.60 22.26 -7.19
C LYS A 91 2.10 23.10 -8.37
N ASP A 92 2.80 24.18 -8.73
CA ASP A 92 2.46 25.02 -9.88
C ASP A 92 2.64 24.28 -11.23
N GLU A 93 3.72 23.51 -11.34
CA GLU A 93 3.97 22.67 -12.51
C GLU A 93 2.94 21.55 -12.63
N LEU A 94 2.64 20.88 -11.51
CA LEU A 94 1.63 19.84 -11.44
C LEU A 94 0.25 20.36 -11.84
N LEU A 95 -0.17 21.53 -11.33
CA LEU A 95 -1.44 22.15 -11.73
C LEU A 95 -1.48 22.37 -13.24
N ARG A 96 -0.45 23.01 -13.82
CA ARG A 96 -0.38 23.27 -15.27
C ARG A 96 -0.46 21.99 -16.10
N VAL A 97 0.18 20.91 -15.65
CA VAL A 97 0.14 19.62 -16.36
C VAL A 97 -1.25 18.99 -16.24
N PHE A 98 -1.85 18.99 -15.06
CA PHE A 98 -3.14 18.36 -14.78
C PHE A 98 -4.29 19.06 -15.51
N SER A 99 -4.28 20.39 -15.53
CA SER A 99 -5.32 21.22 -16.17
C SER A 99 -5.01 21.57 -17.64
N ALA A 100 -3.98 20.98 -18.23
CA ALA A 100 -3.54 21.35 -19.59
C ALA A 100 -4.69 21.28 -20.61
N GLY A 101 -4.86 22.36 -21.39
CA GLY A 101 -5.96 22.54 -22.33
C GLY A 101 -7.27 22.99 -21.67
N ASP A 102 -7.19 23.64 -20.51
CA ASP A 102 -8.32 24.15 -19.72
C ASP A 102 -9.38 23.10 -19.38
N ARG A 103 -8.94 21.83 -19.32
CA ARG A 103 -9.81 20.68 -19.07
C ARG A 103 -9.96 20.48 -17.56
N PRO A 104 -11.19 20.27 -17.04
CA PRO A 104 -11.37 19.83 -15.66
C PRO A 104 -10.68 18.50 -15.42
N PHE A 105 -10.25 18.25 -14.18
CA PHE A 105 -9.63 16.99 -13.81
C PHE A 105 -10.18 16.40 -12.53
N GLU A 106 -10.15 15.07 -12.44
CA GLU A 106 -10.49 14.33 -11.23
C GLU A 106 -9.21 13.73 -10.65
N LEU A 107 -8.91 14.13 -9.42
CA LEU A 107 -7.71 13.74 -8.69
C LEU A 107 -8.02 12.51 -7.83
N ILE A 108 -7.69 11.33 -8.32
CA ILE A 108 -7.98 10.04 -7.67
C ILE A 108 -6.77 9.62 -6.85
N GLU A 109 -6.86 9.59 -5.53
CA GLU A 109 -5.74 9.18 -4.68
C GLU A 109 -5.91 7.75 -4.17
N LEU A 110 -5.03 6.85 -4.62
CA LEU A 110 -5.03 5.45 -4.21
C LEU A 110 -4.27 5.28 -2.90
N GLY A 111 -4.98 4.87 -1.85
CA GLY A 111 -4.43 4.69 -0.51
C GLY A 111 -4.16 6.01 0.19
N ALA A 112 -5.16 6.89 0.20
CA ALA A 112 -5.02 8.28 0.64
C ALA A 112 -4.59 8.48 2.10
N GLY A 113 -4.87 7.52 2.99
CA GLY A 113 -4.51 7.64 4.40
C GLY A 113 -5.04 8.92 5.05
N ASP A 114 -4.17 9.73 5.65
CA ASP A 114 -4.50 11.01 6.28
C ASP A 114 -4.45 12.22 5.32
N GLY A 115 -4.06 11.98 4.06
CA GLY A 115 -3.91 12.98 3.01
C GLY A 115 -2.88 14.06 3.29
N LEU A 116 -1.92 13.87 4.22
CA LEU A 116 -0.95 14.91 4.62
C LEU A 116 -0.26 15.57 3.42
N LYS A 117 0.25 14.74 2.52
CA LYS A 117 0.96 15.15 1.29
C LYS A 117 -0.01 15.77 0.27
N THR A 118 -1.13 15.10 0.02
CA THR A 118 -2.08 15.53 -1.01
C THR A 118 -2.78 16.85 -0.64
N LYS A 119 -2.96 17.14 0.65
CA LYS A 119 -3.45 18.43 1.15
C LYS A 119 -2.61 19.63 0.69
N VAL A 120 -1.33 19.45 0.34
CA VAL A 120 -0.49 20.49 -0.28
C VAL A 120 -1.04 20.87 -1.66
N LEU A 121 -1.25 19.86 -2.51
CA LEU A 121 -1.80 20.06 -3.85
C LEU A 121 -3.23 20.60 -3.79
N LEU A 122 -4.09 20.00 -2.95
CA LEU A 122 -5.48 20.43 -2.81
C LEU A 122 -5.60 21.90 -2.39
N GLY A 123 -4.79 22.34 -1.42
CA GLY A 123 -4.79 23.72 -0.96
C GLY A 123 -4.37 24.70 -2.05
N HIS A 124 -3.36 24.34 -2.85
CA HIS A 124 -2.90 25.15 -3.97
C HIS A 124 -3.89 25.18 -5.14
N PHE A 125 -4.39 24.02 -5.57
CA PHE A 125 -5.39 23.94 -6.65
C PHE A 125 -6.66 24.71 -6.28
N TRP A 126 -7.05 24.66 -5.01
CA TRP A 126 -8.16 25.45 -4.49
C TRP A 126 -7.90 26.96 -4.54
N SER A 127 -6.71 27.43 -4.11
CA SER A 127 -6.38 28.86 -4.14
C SER A 127 -6.33 29.42 -5.56
N GLU A 128 -5.84 28.62 -6.51
CA GLU A 128 -5.80 28.96 -7.93
C GLU A 128 -7.16 28.79 -8.63
N LYS A 129 -8.22 28.40 -7.90
CA LYS A 129 -9.57 28.18 -8.43
C LYS A 129 -9.59 27.18 -9.59
N ALA A 130 -8.75 26.16 -9.51
CA ALA A 130 -8.72 25.08 -10.49
C ALA A 130 -10.07 24.34 -10.52
N ASN A 131 -10.47 23.88 -11.71
CA ASN A 131 -11.68 23.08 -11.87
C ASN A 131 -11.34 21.60 -11.66
N PHE A 132 -11.48 21.12 -10.41
CA PHE A 132 -11.16 19.75 -10.07
C PHE A 132 -12.08 19.16 -9.02
N THR A 133 -12.18 17.83 -9.04
CA THR A 133 -12.82 17.01 -8.00
C THR A 133 -11.76 16.13 -7.36
N TYR A 134 -11.76 16.01 -6.03
CA TYR A 134 -10.86 15.12 -5.30
C TYR A 134 -11.56 13.82 -4.92
N ALA A 135 -10.98 12.68 -5.26
CA ALA A 135 -11.52 11.35 -4.95
C ALA A 135 -10.50 10.52 -4.16
N PRO A 136 -10.48 10.61 -2.82
CA PRO A 136 -9.65 9.73 -2.00
C PRO A 136 -10.22 8.32 -2.01
N VAL A 137 -9.36 7.33 -2.24
CA VAL A 137 -9.68 5.90 -2.23
C VAL A 137 -8.87 5.22 -1.14
N ASP A 138 -9.55 4.50 -0.24
CA ASP A 138 -8.88 3.64 0.74
C ASP A 138 -9.78 2.45 1.12
N ILE A 139 -9.14 1.33 1.46
CA ILE A 139 -9.84 0.14 1.99
C ILE A 139 -10.32 0.36 3.43
N SER A 140 -9.75 1.34 4.14
CA SER A 140 -10.18 1.72 5.48
C SER A 140 -11.27 2.78 5.42
N ARG A 141 -12.52 2.39 5.71
CA ARG A 141 -13.65 3.33 5.82
C ARG A 141 -13.34 4.47 6.79
N ALA A 142 -12.78 4.14 7.95
CA ALA A 142 -12.43 5.12 8.96
C ALA A 142 -11.42 6.18 8.46
N ALA A 143 -10.44 5.77 7.64
CA ALA A 143 -9.47 6.70 7.04
C ALA A 143 -10.16 7.63 6.03
N VAL A 144 -10.97 7.07 5.13
CA VAL A 144 -11.73 7.83 4.12
C VAL A 144 -12.67 8.85 4.76
N ASP A 145 -13.44 8.43 5.78
CA ASP A 145 -14.40 9.29 6.45
C ASP A 145 -13.69 10.44 7.21
N LYS A 146 -12.63 10.12 7.96
CA LYS A 146 -11.81 11.11 8.67
C LYS A 146 -11.20 12.13 7.71
N LEU A 147 -10.59 11.68 6.61
CA LEU A 147 -9.99 12.55 5.61
C LEU A 147 -11.05 13.45 4.96
N ALA A 148 -12.21 12.90 4.60
CA ALA A 148 -13.28 13.67 4.00
C ALA A 148 -13.80 14.77 4.94
N ASP A 149 -13.94 14.46 6.22
CA ASP A 149 -14.34 15.45 7.24
C ASP A 149 -13.30 16.55 7.42
N ASP A 150 -12.01 16.21 7.44
CA ASP A 150 -10.92 17.19 7.51
C ASP A 150 -10.92 18.13 6.30
N ILE A 151 -11.11 17.58 5.10
CA ILE A 151 -11.19 18.37 3.86
C ILE A 151 -12.42 19.29 3.89
N ARG A 152 -13.60 18.78 4.25
CA ARG A 152 -14.82 19.60 4.32
C ARG A 152 -14.76 20.69 5.38
N LYS A 153 -14.06 20.46 6.49
CA LYS A 153 -13.82 21.49 7.51
C LYS A 153 -12.89 22.59 7.00
N LYS A 154 -11.84 22.22 6.26
CA LYS A 154 -10.81 23.15 5.78
C LYS A 154 -11.23 23.91 4.51
N TRP A 155 -11.92 23.23 3.59
CA TRP A 155 -12.41 23.75 2.31
C TRP A 155 -13.86 23.31 2.06
N PRO A 156 -14.86 23.98 2.67
CA PRO A 156 -16.26 23.53 2.65
C PRO A 156 -16.92 23.42 1.28
N GLN A 157 -16.40 24.14 0.29
CA GLN A 157 -16.91 24.17 -1.08
C GLN A 157 -16.08 23.31 -2.05
N MET A 158 -15.02 22.64 -1.59
CA MET A 158 -14.22 21.75 -2.42
C MET A 158 -15.01 20.49 -2.76
N GLU A 159 -15.09 20.16 -4.05
CA GLU A 159 -15.73 18.94 -4.48
C GLU A 159 -14.89 17.73 -4.08
N ILE A 160 -15.45 16.87 -3.24
CA ILE A 160 -14.83 15.63 -2.79
C ILE A 160 -15.77 14.44 -2.98
N GLN A 161 -15.23 13.33 -3.47
CA GLN A 161 -15.94 12.08 -3.73
C GLN A 161 -15.22 10.90 -3.06
N PRO A 162 -15.36 10.73 -1.73
CA PRO A 162 -14.66 9.69 -1.00
C PRO A 162 -15.10 8.29 -1.46
N GLN A 163 -14.14 7.39 -1.71
CA GLN A 163 -14.38 6.01 -2.15
C GLN A 163 -13.84 5.02 -1.12
N HIS A 164 -14.74 4.25 -0.51
CA HIS A 164 -14.39 3.06 0.26
C HIS A 164 -14.52 1.84 -0.65
N ASP A 165 -13.45 1.52 -1.36
CA ASP A 165 -13.40 0.46 -2.36
C ASP A 165 -11.95 -0.01 -2.56
N ASP A 166 -11.75 -1.08 -3.33
CA ASP A 166 -10.42 -1.36 -3.88
C ASP A 166 -10.07 -0.38 -5.01
N TYR A 167 -8.79 -0.30 -5.32
CA TYR A 167 -8.24 0.70 -6.23
C TYR A 167 -8.84 0.62 -7.64
N PHE A 168 -9.05 -0.58 -8.19
CA PHE A 168 -9.51 -0.69 -9.57
C PHE A 168 -11.01 -0.51 -9.69
N ASN A 169 -11.79 -1.04 -8.74
CA ASN A 169 -13.22 -0.78 -8.69
C ASN A 169 -13.48 0.72 -8.55
N ALA A 170 -12.68 1.43 -7.74
CA ALA A 170 -12.75 2.89 -7.66
C ALA A 170 -12.43 3.55 -9.01
N ILE A 171 -11.31 3.22 -9.65
CA ILE A 171 -10.95 3.82 -10.95
C ILE A 171 -12.01 3.53 -12.01
N GLU A 172 -12.50 2.29 -12.13
CA GLU A 172 -13.53 1.89 -13.09
C GLU A 172 -14.85 2.64 -12.87
N ARG A 173 -15.27 2.75 -11.60
CA ARG A 173 -16.49 3.50 -11.24
C ARG A 173 -16.35 4.98 -11.54
N LEU A 174 -15.16 5.57 -11.41
CA LEU A 174 -14.93 6.98 -11.73
C LEU A 174 -14.81 7.19 -13.24
N SER A 175 -14.16 6.27 -13.96
CA SER A 175 -13.99 6.35 -15.42
C SER A 175 -15.30 6.21 -16.19
N ASN A 176 -16.28 5.47 -15.66
CA ASN A 176 -17.53 5.15 -16.35
C ASN A 176 -18.68 6.16 -16.12
N ARG A 177 -18.45 7.28 -15.43
CA ARG A 177 -19.54 8.23 -15.05
C ARG A 177 -20.00 9.17 -16.14
N SER A 178 -19.14 9.50 -17.11
CA SER A 178 -19.51 10.45 -18.16
C SER A 178 -20.18 9.74 -19.35
N PRO A 179 -21.37 10.18 -19.77
CA PRO A 179 -22.12 9.56 -20.87
C PRO A 179 -21.45 9.75 -22.26
N THR A 180 -20.57 10.74 -22.42
CA THR A 180 -19.78 11.00 -23.63
C THR A 180 -18.29 11.06 -23.30
N ARG A 181 -17.46 10.39 -24.11
CA ARG A 181 -15.99 10.34 -23.91
C ARG A 181 -15.30 11.70 -24.11
N GLN A 182 -15.91 12.61 -24.88
CA GLN A 182 -15.35 13.92 -25.22
C GLN A 182 -15.43 14.93 -24.05
N ASP A 183 -16.46 14.85 -23.20
CA ASP A 183 -16.76 15.88 -22.20
C ASP A 183 -16.35 15.49 -20.78
N ARG A 184 -15.73 14.32 -20.60
CA ARG A 184 -15.34 13.85 -19.27
C ARG A 184 -14.11 14.60 -18.74
N PRO A 185 -14.00 14.84 -17.42
CA PRO A 185 -12.76 15.31 -16.81
C PRO A 185 -11.56 14.39 -17.12
N ARG A 186 -10.35 14.95 -17.13
CA ARG A 186 -9.12 14.15 -17.18
C ARG A 186 -8.98 13.39 -15.85
N LEU A 187 -8.62 12.11 -15.90
CA LEU A 187 -8.25 11.41 -14.67
C LEU A 187 -6.77 11.64 -14.36
N VAL A 188 -6.50 12.00 -13.12
CA VAL A 188 -5.16 12.09 -12.56
C VAL A 188 -5.10 11.17 -11.36
N VAL A 189 -4.48 10.01 -11.54
CA VAL A 189 -4.33 9.00 -10.49
C VAL A 189 -3.07 9.28 -9.68
N LEU A 190 -3.20 9.45 -8.38
CA LEU A 190 -2.09 9.58 -7.44
C LEU A 190 -1.82 8.23 -6.78
N PHE A 191 -0.55 7.78 -6.85
CA PHE A 191 -0.07 6.64 -6.08
C PHE A 191 1.28 6.98 -5.41
N LEU A 192 1.17 7.54 -4.21
CA LEU A 192 2.25 8.21 -3.49
C LEU A 192 2.88 7.32 -2.42
N GLY A 193 3.97 7.79 -1.81
CA GLY A 193 4.65 7.18 -0.66
C GLY A 193 5.57 6.03 -1.02
N SER A 194 5.89 5.84 -2.30
CA SER A 194 6.67 4.69 -2.79
C SER A 194 6.07 3.35 -2.35
N ASN A 195 4.74 3.27 -2.19
CA ASN A 195 4.02 2.02 -1.92
C ASN A 195 4.28 0.94 -2.97
N ILE A 196 4.57 1.35 -4.21
CA ILE A 196 5.01 0.46 -5.30
C ILE A 196 6.29 -0.32 -4.95
N GLY A 197 7.11 0.18 -4.02
CA GLY A 197 8.28 -0.51 -3.50
C GLY A 197 7.95 -1.84 -2.82
N ASN A 198 6.71 -2.03 -2.37
CA ASN A 198 6.27 -3.26 -1.70
C ASN A 198 5.93 -4.40 -2.67
N PHE A 199 6.04 -4.14 -3.98
CA PHE A 199 5.67 -5.06 -5.05
C PHE A 199 6.92 -5.69 -5.67
N SER A 200 6.83 -6.96 -6.02
CA SER A 200 7.80 -7.53 -6.97
C SER A 200 7.74 -6.80 -8.32
N PRO A 201 8.78 -6.89 -9.16
CA PRO A 201 8.75 -6.29 -10.51
C PRO A 201 7.51 -6.68 -11.33
N ALA A 202 7.11 -7.95 -11.27
CA ALA A 202 5.94 -8.44 -12.00
C ALA A 202 4.62 -7.87 -11.46
N GLU A 203 4.47 -7.82 -10.13
CA GLU A 203 3.27 -7.24 -9.51
C GLU A 203 3.17 -5.73 -9.77
N ALA A 204 4.29 -5.01 -9.78
CA ALA A 204 4.32 -3.59 -10.12
C ALA A 204 3.87 -3.33 -11.57
N ALA A 205 4.35 -4.16 -12.51
CA ALA A 205 3.97 -4.07 -13.92
C ALA A 205 2.49 -4.44 -14.13
N ASP A 206 1.99 -5.49 -13.46
CA ASP A 206 0.57 -5.86 -13.48
C ASP A 206 -0.30 -4.75 -12.89
N PHE A 207 0.10 -4.18 -11.76
CA PHE A 207 -0.61 -3.09 -11.09
C PHE A 207 -0.79 -1.87 -12.00
N PHE A 208 0.31 -1.33 -12.53
CA PHE A 208 0.22 -0.20 -13.46
C PHE A 208 -0.41 -0.58 -14.78
N GLY A 209 -0.24 -1.82 -15.26
CA GLY A 209 -0.91 -2.32 -16.46
C GLY A 209 -2.43 -2.30 -16.33
N LYS A 210 -2.96 -2.69 -15.17
CA LYS A 210 -4.40 -2.60 -14.86
C LYS A 210 -4.88 -1.15 -14.78
N ILE A 211 -4.13 -0.25 -14.12
CA ILE A 211 -4.45 1.19 -14.15
C ILE A 211 -4.51 1.69 -15.59
N SER A 212 -3.50 1.35 -16.39
CA SER A 212 -3.39 1.74 -17.81
C SER A 212 -4.57 1.29 -18.66
N GLN A 213 -5.19 0.14 -18.35
CA GLN A 213 -6.37 -0.36 -19.05
C GLN A 213 -7.64 0.43 -18.72
N SER A 214 -7.72 1.01 -17.53
CA SER A 214 -8.86 1.85 -17.11
C SER A 214 -8.73 3.32 -17.53
N LEU A 215 -7.54 3.75 -17.97
CA LEU A 215 -7.26 5.13 -18.40
C LEU A 215 -7.40 5.33 -19.92
N GLN A 216 -7.75 6.55 -20.33
CA GLN A 216 -7.80 6.95 -21.74
C GLN A 216 -6.59 7.81 -22.13
N PRO A 217 -6.27 7.96 -23.42
CA PRO A 217 -5.23 8.87 -23.88
C PRO A 217 -5.39 10.28 -23.27
N GLY A 218 -4.31 10.79 -22.67
CA GLY A 218 -4.29 12.09 -21.99
C GLY A 218 -4.61 12.06 -20.49
N ASP A 219 -5.07 10.94 -19.94
CA ASP A 219 -5.07 10.72 -18.48
C ASP A 219 -3.65 10.52 -17.96
N LEU A 220 -3.48 10.76 -16.66
CA LEU A 220 -2.18 10.81 -16.02
C LEU A 220 -2.15 9.94 -14.76
N VAL A 221 -0.96 9.44 -14.45
CA VAL A 221 -0.63 8.87 -13.15
C VAL A 221 0.56 9.64 -12.59
N LEU A 222 0.40 10.26 -11.42
CA LEU A 222 1.51 10.78 -10.62
C LEU A 222 1.84 9.72 -9.58
N THR A 223 3.08 9.22 -9.60
CA THR A 223 3.49 8.19 -8.66
C THR A 223 4.87 8.44 -8.10
N GLY A 224 5.01 8.17 -6.81
CA GLY A 224 6.25 8.36 -6.06
C GLY A 224 7.11 7.11 -6.04
N PHE A 225 8.40 7.30 -6.28
CA PHE A 225 9.44 6.27 -6.24
C PHE A 225 10.58 6.69 -5.33
N ASP A 226 10.89 5.86 -4.33
CA ASP A 226 12.12 6.01 -3.59
C ASP A 226 13.31 5.51 -4.43
N LEU A 227 14.30 6.37 -4.67
CA LEU A 227 15.40 6.09 -5.60
C LEU A 227 16.52 5.27 -4.94
N GLN A 228 17.25 4.50 -5.74
CA GLN A 228 18.50 3.92 -5.28
C GLN A 228 19.49 5.02 -4.91
N LYS A 229 20.14 4.87 -3.76
CA LYS A 229 21.10 5.82 -3.20
C LYS A 229 22.09 5.09 -2.30
N HIS A 230 22.95 5.85 -1.61
CA HIS A 230 23.95 5.28 -0.73
C HIS A 230 23.35 4.27 0.27
N PRO A 231 23.85 3.02 0.34
CA PRO A 231 23.29 1.95 1.17
C PRO A 231 23.05 2.34 2.63
N ALA A 232 23.99 3.07 3.24
CA ALA A 232 23.84 3.50 4.64
C ALA A 232 22.66 4.44 4.88
N VAL A 233 22.24 5.24 3.89
CA VAL A 233 21.08 6.13 4.03
C VAL A 233 19.79 5.31 4.05
N ILE A 234 19.69 4.32 3.15
CA ILE A 234 18.54 3.41 3.11
C ILE A 234 18.53 2.55 4.38
N HIS A 235 19.64 1.94 4.74
CA HIS A 235 19.75 1.13 5.95
C HIS A 235 19.32 1.91 7.21
N ALA A 236 19.79 3.14 7.38
CA ALA A 236 19.39 3.97 8.53
C ALA A 236 17.88 4.25 8.55
N ALA A 237 17.24 4.44 7.39
CA ALA A 237 15.79 4.67 7.30
C ALA A 237 14.96 3.46 7.75
N TYR A 238 15.50 2.23 7.67
CA TYR A 238 14.80 1.00 8.07
C TYR A 238 15.34 0.39 9.38
N ASN A 239 16.36 1.00 9.98
CA ASN A 239 16.93 0.59 11.26
C ASN A 239 17.37 1.82 12.04
N ASP A 240 16.36 2.59 12.44
CA ASP A 240 16.55 3.80 13.18
C ASP A 240 17.13 3.52 14.57
N ARG A 241 17.92 4.47 15.07
CA ARG A 241 18.61 4.33 16.36
C ARG A 241 17.67 4.31 17.56
N GLN A 242 16.44 4.78 17.38
CA GLN A 242 15.42 4.86 18.44
C GLN A 242 14.68 3.53 18.60
N GLY A 243 14.84 2.60 17.66
CA GLY A 243 14.22 1.28 17.69
C GLY A 243 12.74 1.30 17.34
N LEU A 244 12.22 2.37 16.72
CA LEU A 244 10.81 2.47 16.35
C LEU A 244 10.48 1.51 15.20
N THR A 245 11.34 1.37 14.20
CA THR A 245 11.16 0.40 13.10
C THR A 245 11.23 -1.04 13.60
N LYS A 246 12.09 -1.32 14.59
CA LYS A 246 12.10 -2.59 15.32
C LYS A 246 10.78 -2.84 16.04
N ALA A 247 10.29 -1.85 16.79
CA ALA A 247 9.01 -1.94 17.49
C ALA A 247 7.83 -2.16 16.53
N PHE A 248 7.84 -1.48 15.39
CA PHE A 248 6.85 -1.61 14.31
C PHE A 248 6.87 -3.02 13.70
N ASN A 249 8.05 -3.55 13.36
CA ASN A 249 8.17 -4.89 12.80
C ASN A 249 7.70 -5.98 13.82
N LEU A 250 8.16 -5.89 15.07
CA LEU A 250 7.76 -6.83 16.14
C LEU A 250 6.30 -6.66 16.58
N ASN A 251 5.65 -5.54 16.29
CA ASN A 251 4.22 -5.36 16.55
C ASN A 251 3.37 -6.41 15.83
N LEU A 252 3.83 -6.94 14.69
CA LEU A 252 3.14 -8.04 14.01
C LEU A 252 2.99 -9.26 14.92
N LEU A 253 4.04 -9.63 15.67
CA LEU A 253 3.96 -10.75 16.61
C LEU A 253 3.03 -10.44 17.80
N ARG A 254 3.06 -9.19 18.29
CA ARG A 254 2.15 -8.72 19.34
C ARG A 254 0.69 -8.83 18.89
N ARG A 255 0.39 -8.41 17.66
CA ARG A 255 -0.92 -8.52 17.05
C ARG A 255 -1.35 -9.98 16.92
N ILE A 256 -0.47 -10.87 16.47
CA ILE A 256 -0.75 -12.30 16.36
C ILE A 256 -1.05 -12.92 17.74
N ASN A 257 -0.31 -12.55 18.79
CA ASN A 257 -0.62 -12.97 20.15
C ASN A 257 -2.04 -12.57 20.57
N ARG A 258 -2.40 -11.30 20.33
CA ARG A 258 -3.71 -10.75 20.70
C ARG A 258 -4.86 -11.37 19.92
N GLU A 259 -4.73 -11.49 18.60
CA GLU A 259 -5.85 -11.87 17.71
C GLU A 259 -5.99 -13.37 17.49
N LEU A 260 -4.90 -14.14 17.61
CA LEU A 260 -4.88 -15.59 17.33
C LEU A 260 -4.52 -16.45 18.54
N GLU A 261 -4.50 -15.85 19.75
CA GLU A 261 -4.11 -16.53 20.99
C GLU A 261 -2.74 -17.20 20.89
N ALA A 262 -1.79 -16.50 20.28
CA ALA A 262 -0.41 -16.96 20.18
C ALA A 262 0.42 -16.55 21.40
N ASN A 263 1.56 -17.20 21.60
CA ASN A 263 2.46 -16.96 22.73
C ASN A 263 3.88 -16.55 22.31
N PHE A 264 4.03 -15.75 21.26
CA PHE A 264 5.32 -15.16 20.90
C PHE A 264 5.90 -14.37 22.08
N ASP A 265 7.06 -14.79 22.58
CA ASP A 265 7.88 -14.00 23.50
C ASP A 265 8.67 -12.96 22.69
N LEU A 266 8.16 -11.73 22.60
CA LEU A 266 8.79 -10.68 21.78
C LEU A 266 10.24 -10.38 22.19
N SER A 267 10.65 -10.66 23.43
CA SER A 267 12.04 -10.47 23.85
C SER A 267 13.00 -11.49 23.24
N ALA A 268 12.46 -12.61 22.72
CA ALA A 268 13.18 -13.66 22.04
C ALA A 268 13.23 -13.48 20.52
N PHE A 269 12.81 -12.32 20.02
CA PHE A 269 12.90 -11.97 18.61
C PHE A 269 13.56 -10.60 18.44
N ASP A 270 14.34 -10.46 17.38
CA ASP A 270 14.97 -9.19 17.02
C ASP A 270 14.58 -8.77 15.60
N HIS A 271 14.75 -7.49 15.31
CA HIS A 271 14.62 -6.91 13.99
C HIS A 271 15.94 -7.03 13.25
N TYR A 272 15.86 -7.40 11.97
CA TYR A 272 17.01 -7.36 11.07
C TYR A 272 16.57 -6.91 9.69
N GLU A 273 17.39 -6.11 9.05
CA GLU A 273 17.12 -5.52 7.75
C GLU A 273 18.33 -5.63 6.85
N THR A 274 18.07 -5.71 5.56
CA THR A 274 19.12 -5.71 4.55
C THR A 274 18.78 -4.73 3.45
N TYR A 275 19.80 -4.19 2.80
CA TYR A 275 19.64 -3.49 1.53
C TYR A 275 20.66 -4.04 0.54
N ASN A 276 20.17 -4.54 -0.59
CA ASN A 276 21.02 -4.94 -1.70
C ASN A 276 21.04 -3.82 -2.75
N PRO A 277 22.18 -3.10 -2.94
CA PRO A 277 22.25 -2.00 -3.90
C PRO A 277 22.20 -2.45 -5.37
N GLU A 278 22.50 -3.72 -5.68
CA GLU A 278 22.43 -4.22 -7.06
C GLU A 278 20.98 -4.42 -7.50
N THR A 279 20.14 -4.97 -6.61
CA THR A 279 18.72 -5.20 -6.89
C THR A 279 17.84 -4.02 -6.49
N GLY A 280 18.34 -3.14 -5.63
CA GLY A 280 17.59 -2.06 -4.99
C GLY A 280 16.61 -2.55 -3.92
N GLU A 281 16.70 -3.80 -3.46
CA GLU A 281 15.74 -4.33 -2.48
C GLU A 281 16.19 -4.04 -1.06
N ALA A 282 15.42 -3.24 -0.33
CA ALA A 282 15.45 -3.25 1.13
C ALA A 282 14.50 -4.34 1.64
N ARG A 283 14.92 -5.17 2.60
CA ARG A 283 14.11 -6.24 3.17
C ARG A 283 14.14 -6.19 4.69
N SER A 284 13.00 -6.45 5.33
CA SER A 284 12.89 -6.53 6.78
C SER A 284 12.54 -7.95 7.22
N TYR A 285 13.12 -8.33 8.35
CA TYR A 285 13.05 -9.66 8.93
C TYR A 285 12.85 -9.56 10.43
N ILE A 286 12.20 -10.57 10.97
CA ILE A 286 12.20 -10.88 12.40
C ILE A 286 13.07 -12.12 12.60
N VAL A 287 13.99 -12.07 13.55
CA VAL A 287 15.00 -13.13 13.77
C VAL A 287 14.84 -13.72 15.17
N SER A 288 14.70 -15.04 15.24
CA SER A 288 14.66 -15.76 16.52
C SER A 288 16.00 -15.69 17.25
N GLN A 289 16.00 -15.26 18.50
CA GLN A 289 17.21 -15.11 19.35
C GLN A 289 17.52 -16.36 20.18
N LYS A 290 16.67 -17.39 20.09
CA LYS A 290 16.85 -18.69 20.74
C LYS A 290 16.10 -19.77 19.96
N GLU A 291 16.45 -21.02 20.19
CA GLU A 291 15.58 -22.12 19.78
C GLU A 291 14.28 -22.07 20.61
N GLN A 292 13.12 -22.07 19.95
CA GLN A 292 11.82 -21.95 20.62
C GLN A 292 10.67 -22.50 19.78
N THR A 293 9.60 -22.92 20.45
CA THR A 293 8.34 -23.26 19.79
C THR A 293 7.25 -22.28 20.22
N VAL A 294 6.60 -21.67 19.24
CA VAL A 294 5.43 -20.80 19.44
C VAL A 294 4.16 -21.61 19.19
N LEU A 295 3.21 -21.50 20.10
CA LEU A 295 1.85 -22.03 19.99
C LEU A 295 0.94 -20.92 19.48
N ILE A 296 0.05 -21.25 18.55
CA ILE A 296 -0.97 -20.34 18.03
C ILE A 296 -2.33 -20.99 18.29
N GLY A 297 -2.98 -20.57 19.38
CA GLY A 297 -4.17 -21.24 19.94
C GLY A 297 -5.28 -21.41 18.93
N ASN A 298 -5.71 -20.31 18.29
CA ASN A 298 -6.83 -20.31 17.33
C ASN A 298 -6.57 -21.11 16.06
N LEU A 299 -5.30 -21.49 15.79
CA LEU A 299 -4.93 -22.32 14.65
C LEU A 299 -4.57 -23.76 15.04
N ASN A 300 -4.53 -24.06 16.35
CA ASN A 300 -3.95 -25.29 16.89
C ASN A 300 -2.58 -25.63 16.24
N GLN A 301 -1.76 -24.60 16.01
CA GLN A 301 -0.51 -24.70 15.26
C GLN A 301 0.67 -24.53 16.20
N ARG A 302 1.69 -25.37 16.02
CA ARG A 302 2.99 -25.25 16.66
C ARG A 302 4.02 -24.85 15.61
N VAL A 303 4.73 -23.76 15.85
CA VAL A 303 5.76 -23.25 14.95
C VAL A 303 7.10 -23.31 15.67
N HIS A 304 7.98 -24.18 15.20
CA HIS A 304 9.35 -24.29 15.68
C HIS A 304 10.23 -23.21 15.02
N PHE A 305 11.12 -22.63 15.81
CA PHE A 305 12.16 -21.71 15.38
C PHE A 305 13.52 -22.17 15.90
N ASP A 306 14.49 -22.32 15.00
CA ASP A 306 15.90 -22.46 15.39
C ASP A 306 16.49 -21.10 15.82
N TYR A 307 17.62 -21.11 16.53
CA TYR A 307 18.39 -19.89 16.76
C TYR A 307 18.81 -19.25 15.42
N GLY A 308 18.55 -17.96 15.26
CA GLY A 308 18.84 -17.22 14.03
C GLY A 308 17.84 -17.44 12.89
N GLU A 309 16.79 -18.26 13.07
CA GLU A 309 15.79 -18.45 12.04
C GLU A 309 14.97 -17.17 11.79
N ILE A 310 14.74 -16.86 10.52
CA ILE A 310 14.11 -15.61 10.08
C ILE A 310 12.66 -15.78 9.66
N ILE A 311 11.87 -14.73 9.88
CA ILE A 311 10.58 -14.48 9.24
C ILE A 311 10.77 -13.26 8.35
N HIS A 312 10.61 -13.42 7.04
CA HIS A 312 10.58 -12.27 6.12
C HIS A 312 9.26 -11.52 6.26
N THR A 313 9.29 -10.23 6.54
CA THR A 313 8.08 -9.42 6.81
C THR A 313 7.79 -8.37 5.74
N GLU A 314 8.83 -7.75 5.16
CA GLU A 314 8.63 -6.65 4.22
C GLU A 314 9.71 -6.62 3.14
N ILE A 315 9.34 -6.13 1.96
CA ILE A 315 10.25 -5.66 0.93
C ILE A 315 9.90 -4.21 0.62
N SER A 316 10.91 -3.35 0.46
CA SER A 316 10.75 -1.99 -0.04
C SER A 316 11.82 -1.71 -1.09
N ARG A 317 11.42 -1.82 -2.36
CA ARG A 317 12.31 -1.60 -3.50
C ARG A 317 12.64 -0.13 -3.69
N LYS A 318 13.87 0.09 -4.13
CA LYS A 318 14.44 1.36 -4.53
C LYS A 318 14.75 1.31 -6.00
N PHE A 319 14.45 2.40 -6.69
CA PHE A 319 14.33 2.38 -8.14
C PHE A 319 15.45 3.20 -8.80
N THR A 320 15.89 2.74 -9.96
CA THR A 320 16.67 3.56 -10.88
C THR A 320 15.73 4.21 -11.88
N ARG A 321 16.16 5.33 -12.47
CA ARG A 321 15.41 5.98 -13.56
C ARG A 321 15.12 5.03 -14.71
N ALA A 322 16.12 4.27 -15.17
CA ALA A 322 15.95 3.29 -16.24
C ALA A 322 14.91 2.21 -15.87
N GLY A 323 14.90 1.75 -14.62
CA GLY A 323 13.89 0.80 -14.14
C GLY A 323 12.47 1.37 -14.12
N ILE A 324 12.31 2.65 -13.79
CA ILE A 324 11.02 3.35 -13.81
C ILE A 324 10.53 3.56 -15.26
N GLU A 325 11.42 3.97 -16.17
CA GLU A 325 11.11 4.11 -17.59
C GLU A 325 10.69 2.78 -18.22
N GLN A 326 11.39 1.69 -17.88
CA GLN A 326 11.03 0.34 -18.31
C GLN A 326 9.67 -0.09 -17.75
N LEU A 327 9.41 0.14 -16.46
CA LEU A 327 8.13 -0.16 -15.83
C LEU A 327 6.98 0.59 -16.52
N ALA A 328 7.16 1.88 -16.81
CA ALA A 328 6.19 2.69 -17.52
C ALA A 328 5.89 2.10 -18.91
N GLN A 329 6.93 1.76 -19.68
CA GLN A 329 6.76 1.16 -21.01
C GLN A 329 6.03 -0.19 -20.95
N GLN A 330 6.40 -1.07 -20.02
CA GLN A 330 5.75 -2.37 -19.83
C GLN A 330 4.28 -2.24 -19.45
N ALA A 331 3.94 -1.22 -18.65
CA ALA A 331 2.57 -0.92 -18.28
C ALA A 331 1.79 -0.12 -19.35
N GLY A 332 2.39 0.15 -20.51
CA GLY A 332 1.73 0.88 -21.60
C GLY A 332 1.57 2.37 -21.34
N PHE A 333 2.52 2.97 -20.63
CA PHE A 333 2.63 4.41 -20.38
C PHE A 333 3.91 5.00 -20.99
N LYS A 334 3.92 6.33 -21.13
CA LYS A 334 5.12 7.12 -21.38
C LYS A 334 5.46 7.97 -20.15
N LEU A 335 6.70 7.91 -19.70
CA LEU A 335 7.21 8.87 -18.70
C LEU A 335 7.28 10.26 -19.32
N SER A 336 6.60 11.23 -18.71
CA SER A 336 6.49 12.60 -19.21
C SER A 336 7.25 13.62 -18.37
N HIS A 337 7.24 13.48 -17.04
CA HIS A 337 7.90 14.39 -16.11
C HIS A 337 8.64 13.60 -15.03
N TRP A 338 9.72 14.19 -14.53
CA TRP A 338 10.60 13.65 -13.50
C TRP A 338 10.91 14.74 -12.49
N LEU A 339 10.24 14.70 -11.34
CA LEU A 339 10.33 15.71 -10.29
C LEU A 339 11.03 15.09 -9.09
N THR A 340 12.02 15.76 -8.51
CA THR A 340 12.82 15.21 -7.40
C THR A 340 12.99 16.21 -6.28
N ASP A 341 13.22 15.70 -5.07
CA ASP A 341 13.62 16.52 -3.94
C ASP A 341 15.05 17.05 -4.15
N CYS A 342 15.45 18.06 -3.36
CA CYS A 342 16.77 18.70 -3.48
C CYS A 342 17.96 17.74 -3.31
N LYS A 343 17.75 16.59 -2.65
CA LYS A 343 18.77 15.55 -2.47
C LYS A 343 18.75 14.48 -3.55
N HIS A 344 17.78 14.51 -4.46
CA HIS A 344 17.53 13.47 -5.45
C HIS A 344 17.37 12.07 -4.83
N TYR A 345 16.72 12.02 -3.68
CA TYR A 345 16.44 10.80 -2.94
C TYR A 345 15.14 10.15 -3.37
N PHE A 346 14.18 10.95 -3.80
CA PHE A 346 12.86 10.53 -4.19
C PHE A 346 12.51 11.16 -5.53
N ALA A 347 11.67 10.49 -6.31
CA ALA A 347 11.10 11.06 -7.51
C ALA A 347 9.59 10.86 -7.55
N ASP A 348 8.85 11.94 -7.77
CA ASP A 348 7.49 11.85 -8.29
C ASP A 348 7.54 11.98 -9.80
N VAL A 349 7.00 10.97 -10.49
CA VAL A 349 6.99 10.93 -11.95
C VAL A 349 5.58 10.95 -12.49
N ILE A 350 5.41 11.57 -13.66
CA ILE A 350 4.12 11.60 -14.37
C ILE A 350 4.17 10.60 -15.52
N PHE A 351 3.39 9.54 -15.40
CA PHE A 351 3.08 8.63 -16.50
C PHE A 351 1.87 9.14 -17.27
N ARG A 352 1.99 9.19 -18.59
CA ARG A 352 0.92 9.58 -19.51
C ARG A 352 0.47 8.38 -20.30
N LYS A 353 -0.86 8.18 -20.38
CA LYS A 353 -1.49 7.17 -21.22
C LYS A 353 -1.45 7.53 -22.70
#